data_AF-A0A7Y1U707-F1
#
_entry.id   AF-A0A7Y1U707-F1
#
_cell.length_a   1.000
_cell.length_b   1.000
_cell.length_c   1.000
_cell.angle_alpha   90.00
_cell.angle_beta   90.00
_cell.angle_gamma   90.00
#
_symmetry.space_group_name_H-M   'P 1'
#
loop_
_entity.id
_entity.type
_entity.pdbx_description
1 polymer ?
#
loop_
_entity_poly.entity_id
_entity_poly.type
_entity_poly.pdbx_seq_one_letter_code
_entity_poly.pdbx_strand_id
1 'polypeptide(L)' 'MEHDFGQIEQNTENEYIFKFTNSGTNPLIIYKAKGSCGCTVPEYPKDPIPPGEEGEIKVVYKPGKQKNKQTKYVTVTANT' A
#
# COMPACT_ATOMS: atom_id res chain seq x y z
N MET A 1 5.81 6.78 -4.10
CA MET A 1 4.39 6.84 -4.49
C MET A 1 3.61 7.45 -3.34
N GLU A 2 2.62 8.29 -3.61
CA GLU A 2 1.75 8.90 -2.59
C GLU A 2 0.31 9.03 -3.10
N HIS A 3 -0.64 9.08 -2.19
CA HIS A 3 -2.05 9.32 -2.48
C HIS A 3 -2.64 10.18 -1.37
N ASP A 4 -3.41 11.20 -1.74
CA ASP A 4 -4.16 12.04 -0.81
C ASP A 4 -5.66 11.74 -0.95
N PHE A 5 -6.24 11.22 0.12
CA PHE A 5 -7.68 10.96 0.19
C PHE A 5 -8.51 12.25 0.36
N GLY A 6 -7.87 13.40 0.58
CA GLY A 6 -8.54 14.67 0.81
C GLY A 6 -9.29 14.69 2.14
N GLN A 7 -10.49 15.26 2.12
CA GLN A 7 -11.38 15.25 3.29
C GLN A 7 -12.21 13.97 3.29
N ILE A 8 -12.05 13.20 4.36
CA ILE A 8 -12.74 11.92 4.57
C ILE A 8 -13.40 11.92 5.94
N GLU A 9 -14.52 11.21 6.05
CA GLU A 9 -15.23 11.07 7.30
C GLU A 9 -14.56 10.04 8.22
N GLN A 10 -14.79 10.13 9.52
CA GLN A 10 -14.12 9.28 10.51
C GLN A 10 -14.46 7.79 10.39
N ASN A 11 -15.68 7.49 9.97
CA ASN A 11 -16.22 6.13 9.93
C ASN A 11 -16.24 5.53 8.52
N THR A 12 -15.37 6.01 7.62
CA THR A 12 -15.25 5.45 6.26
C THR A 12 -14.05 4.54 6.11
N GLU A 13 -14.16 3.62 5.15
CA GLU A 13 -13.03 2.86 4.63
C GLU A 13 -12.58 3.54 3.33
N ASN A 14 -11.32 3.93 3.27
CA ASN A 14 -10.78 4.69 2.16
C ASN A 14 -9.72 3.83 1.49
N GLU A 15 -10.02 3.35 0.30
CA GLU A 15 -9.20 2.39 -0.43
C GLU A 15 -8.46 3.08 -1.58
N TYR A 16 -7.21 2.69 -1.77
CA TYR A 16 -6.45 3.06 -2.96
C TYR A 16 -5.54 1.92 -3.42
N ILE A 17 -5.43 1.76 -4.73
CA ILE A 17 -4.57 0.75 -5.35
C ILE A 17 -3.33 1.45 -5.93
N PHE A 18 -2.17 1.13 -5.34
CA PHE A 18 -0.88 1.54 -5.88
C PHE A 18 -0.40 0.50 -6.88
N LYS A 19 -0.36 0.86 -8.17
CA LYS A 19 0.22 0.03 -9.23
C LYS A 19 1.72 0.28 -9.38
N PHE A 20 2.49 -0.76 -9.59
CA PHE A 20 3.92 -0.68 -9.83
C PHE A 20 4.36 -1.71 -10.85
N THR A 21 5.53 -1.52 -11.46
CA THR A 21 6.10 -2.45 -12.43
C THR A 21 7.41 -2.99 -11.88
N ASN A 22 7.66 -4.30 -12.05
CA ASN A 22 8.97 -4.87 -11.76
C ASN A 22 9.98 -4.46 -12.85
N SER A 23 10.75 -3.41 -12.60
CA SER A 23 11.80 -2.93 -13.51
C SER A 23 13.14 -3.69 -13.38
N GLY A 24 13.20 -4.71 -12.52
CA GLY A 24 14.38 -5.55 -12.33
C GLY A 24 14.51 -6.63 -13.41
N THR A 25 15.57 -7.44 -13.30
CA THR A 25 15.84 -8.57 -14.21
C THR A 25 15.43 -9.93 -13.64
N ASN A 26 15.05 -9.97 -12.36
CA ASN A 26 14.59 -11.18 -11.67
C ASN A 26 13.13 -11.03 -11.21
N PRO A 27 12.40 -12.13 -10.94
CA PRO A 27 11.09 -12.05 -10.31
C PRO A 27 11.15 -11.31 -8.97
N LEU A 28 10.30 -10.28 -8.83
CA LEU A 28 10.15 -9.49 -7.63
C LEU A 28 9.19 -10.20 -6.67
N ILE A 29 9.68 -10.45 -5.46
CA ILE A 29 8.97 -11.09 -4.36
C ILE A 29 8.81 -10.06 -3.24
N ILE A 30 7.57 -9.72 -2.93
CA ILE A 30 7.25 -8.88 -1.79
C ILE A 30 7.18 -9.75 -0.54
N TYR A 31 8.19 -9.66 0.33
CA TYR A 31 8.20 -10.38 1.59
C TYR A 31 7.17 -9.83 2.57
N LYS A 32 7.06 -8.50 2.63
CA LYS A 32 6.22 -7.82 3.62
C LYS A 32 5.72 -6.48 3.11
N ALA A 33 4.45 -6.19 3.35
CA ALA A 33 3.93 -4.82 3.37
C ALA A 33 3.32 -4.56 4.75
N LYS A 34 3.68 -3.44 5.37
CA LYS A 34 3.20 -3.08 6.71
C LYS A 34 2.81 -1.60 6.75
N GLY A 35 1.58 -1.32 7.17
CA GLY A 35 1.16 0.04 7.47
C GLY A 35 1.76 0.55 8.78
N SER A 36 1.88 1.87 8.91
CA SER A 36 2.41 2.52 10.12
C SER A 36 1.53 2.34 11.37
N CYS A 37 0.26 1.98 11.19
CA CYS A 37 -0.71 1.67 12.23
C CYS A 37 -1.68 0.57 11.75
N GLY A 38 -2.44 -0.03 12.67
CA GLY A 38 -3.56 -0.93 12.31
C GLY A 38 -4.70 -0.24 11.54
N CYS A 39 -4.71 1.10 11.49
CA CYS A 39 -5.63 1.89 10.69
C CYS A 39 -5.29 1.91 9.19
N THR A 40 -4.08 1.50 8.79
CA THR A 40 -3.63 1.46 7.40
C THR A 40 -3.22 0.03 7.08
N VAL A 41 -4.05 -0.67 6.31
CA VAL A 41 -3.88 -2.10 6.06
C VAL A 41 -3.53 -2.30 4.58
N PRO A 42 -2.30 -2.72 4.26
CA PRO A 42 -1.93 -3.08 2.91
C PRO A 42 -2.24 -4.55 2.60
N GLU A 43 -2.75 -4.78 1.40
CA GLU A 43 -2.87 -6.07 0.73
C GLU A 43 -1.94 -6.05 -0.48
N TYR A 44 -1.18 -7.13 -0.66
CA TYR A 44 -0.10 -7.20 -1.64
C TYR A 44 0.04 -8.62 -2.20
N PRO A 45 0.50 -8.79 -3.44
CA PRO A 45 0.67 -10.08 -4.09
C PRO A 45 1.64 -10.97 -3.31
N LYS A 46 1.31 -12.25 -3.21
CA LYS A 46 2.17 -13.27 -2.59
C LYS A 46 2.99 -14.03 -3.62
N ASP A 47 2.51 -14.07 -4.86
CA ASP A 47 3.22 -14.68 -5.96
C ASP A 47 4.34 -13.76 -6.48
N PRO A 48 5.46 -14.33 -6.98
CA PRO A 48 6.51 -13.55 -7.61
C PRO A 48 5.99 -12.81 -8.86
N ILE A 49 6.43 -11.56 -9.02
CA ILE A 49 6.07 -10.70 -10.15
C ILE A 49 7.20 -10.74 -11.18
N PRO A 50 7.00 -11.27 -12.39
CA PRO A 50 8.07 -11.39 -13.38
C PRO A 50 8.66 -10.02 -13.81
N PRO A 51 9.88 -10.01 -14.38
CA PRO A 51 10.45 -8.81 -14.98
C PRO A 51 9.52 -8.17 -16.03
N GLY A 52 9.32 -6.86 -15.95
CA GLY A 52 8.46 -6.09 -16.85
C GLY A 52 6.97 -6.14 -16.55
N GLU A 53 6.52 -7.03 -15.66
CA GLU A 53 5.12 -7.16 -15.28
C GLU A 53 4.70 -6.17 -14.20
N GLU A 54 3.40 -5.88 -14.16
CA GLU A 54 2.78 -5.02 -13.15
C GLU A 54 2.31 -5.81 -11.92
N GLY A 55 2.42 -5.19 -10.76
CA GLY A 55 1.82 -5.63 -9.52
C GLY A 55 1.02 -4.51 -8.87
N GLU A 56 0.18 -4.86 -7.91
CA GLU A 56 -0.70 -3.92 -7.21
C GLU A 56 -0.58 -4.06 -5.70
N ILE A 57 -0.55 -2.94 -4.98
CA ILE A 57 -0.68 -2.90 -3.52
C ILE A 57 -1.96 -2.13 -3.21
N LYS A 58 -2.97 -2.84 -2.76
CA LYS A 58 -4.22 -2.25 -2.27
C LYS A 58 -4.01 -1.80 -0.83
N VAL A 59 -4.36 -0.56 -0.52
CA VAL A 59 -4.23 0.00 0.83
C VAL A 59 -5.60 0.49 1.27
N VAL A 60 -6.04 0.00 2.42
CA VAL A 60 -7.27 0.47 3.08
C VAL A 60 -6.89 1.30 4.29
N TYR A 61 -7.36 2.55 4.34
CA TYR A 61 -7.23 3.45 5.47
C TYR A 61 -8.57 3.68 6.17
N LYS A 62 -8.59 3.40 7.48
CA LYS A 62 -9.75 3.58 8.36
C LYS A 62 -9.39 4.60 9.44
N PRO A 63 -9.84 5.87 9.35
CA PRO A 63 -9.42 6.92 10.29
C PRO A 63 -9.81 6.64 11.74
N GLY A 64 -10.96 6.00 11.97
CA GLY A 64 -11.46 5.69 13.29
C GLY A 64 -11.56 6.95 14.16
N LYS A 65 -10.84 7.00 15.27
CA LYS A 65 -10.83 8.16 16.19
C LYS A 65 -9.83 9.26 15.81
N GLN A 66 -9.04 9.09 14.76
CA GLN A 66 -8.03 10.06 14.35
C GLN A 66 -8.69 11.37 13.89
N LYS A 67 -8.02 12.50 14.16
CA LYS A 67 -8.50 13.85 13.88
C LYS A 67 -7.40 14.67 13.22
N ASN A 68 -7.77 15.76 12.56
CA ASN A 68 -6.86 16.65 11.83
C ASN A 68 -6.13 15.93 10.67
N LYS A 69 -5.20 16.63 10.02
CA LYS A 69 -4.39 16.06 8.94
C LYS A 69 -3.58 14.87 9.46
N GLN A 70 -3.64 13.76 8.73
CA GLN A 70 -2.91 12.53 9.03
C GLN A 70 -2.02 12.18 7.85
N THR A 71 -0.77 11.84 8.12
CA THR A 71 0.13 11.20 7.16
C THR A 71 0.41 9.79 7.64
N LYS A 72 0.15 8.80 6.80
CA LYS A 72 0.40 7.37 7.08
C LYS A 72 1.35 6.81 6.03
N TYR A 73 2.07 5.77 6.41
CA TYR A 73 3.06 5.14 5.55
C TYR A 73 2.75 3.66 5.42
N VAL A 74 3.01 3.11 4.24
CA VAL A 74 3.11 1.67 4.00
C VAL A 74 4.55 1.38 3.64
N THR A 75 5.21 0.56 4.44
CA THR A 75 6.57 0.10 4.19
C THR A 75 6.52 -1.26 3.52
N VAL A 76 7.18 -1.37 2.38
CA VAL A 76 7.29 -2.59 1.59
C VAL A 76 8.73 -3.10 1.67
N THR A 77 8.91 -4.40 1.86
CA THR A 77 10.20 -5.10 1.85
C THR A 77 10.15 -6.19 0.80
N ALA A 78 11.11 -6.18 -0.12
CA ALA A 78 11.18 -7.09 -1.27
C ALA A 78 12.64 -7.42 -1.63
N ASN A 79 12.86 -8.41 -2.50
CA ASN A 79 14.15 -8.67 -3.13
C ASN A 79 14.34 -7.76 -4.35
N THR A 80 14.77 -6.53 -4.11
CA THR A 80 15.11 -5.58 -5.16
C THR A 80 16.50 -5.83 -5.71
#